data_AF-A0A225UUW2-F1
#
_entry.id   AF-A0A225UUW2-F1
#
_cell.length_a   1.000
_cell.length_b   1.000
_cell.length_c   1.000
_cell.angle_alpha   90.00
_cell.angle_beta   90.00
_cell.angle_gamma   90.00
#
_symmetry.space_group_name_H-M   'P 1'
#
loop_
_entity.id
_entity.type
_entity.pdbx_description
1 polymer ?
#
loop_
_entity_poly.entity_id
_entity_poly.type
_entity_poly.pdbx_seq_one_letter_code
_entity_poly.pdbx_strand_id
1 'polypeptide(L)'
;MSTFTLSIFNLFGGFVMAKNVIPDWLIWVYWFVPDSYTLRGLCVNQYRAAKFDVCVYDDVDYCAEYDMKMGEYLLKQYAVPSGHYWVWIDVIYLCCIYVFFMGLGAFVLEYKRYDGPGNVSLKPKHDINADKPEVGKITGKILLNGYEANDLAIRRATGYCEQMDVHSDASTIRESLTFSAFLRQDSDIPESKKYDTVNECLDLLDMHEIADKIVRGCSQEQMKRLVELAAQPSILFLDEPTSGLDAHSAKLIMDGPSSDVFFLFDHLLLLKRGGESVFVGEL
;
A
#
# COMPACT_ATOMS: atom_id res chain seq x y z
N MET A 1 4.66 7.69 17.22
CA MET A 1 4.30 6.67 18.23
C MET A 1 5.26 5.48 18.26
N SER A 2 5.75 4.97 17.12
CA SER A 2 6.61 3.77 17.08
C SER A 2 7.90 3.83 17.92
N THR A 3 8.62 4.95 17.95
CA THR A 3 9.92 5.06 18.63
C THR A 3 9.86 5.00 20.16
N PHE A 4 8.82 5.57 20.77
CA PHE A 4 8.61 5.52 22.22
C PHE A 4 8.29 4.09 22.69
N THR A 5 7.45 3.37 21.94
CA THR A 5 7.09 1.99 22.23
C THR A 5 8.30 1.06 22.15
N LEU A 6 9.16 1.23 21.13
CA LEU A 6 10.41 0.46 21.00
C LEU A 6 11.37 0.71 22.17
N SER A 7 11.41 1.93 22.70
CA SER A 7 12.27 2.27 23.85
C SER A 7 11.81 1.57 25.13
N ILE A 8 10.50 1.49 25.36
CA ILE A 8 9.93 0.75 26.49
C ILE A 8 10.24 -0.74 26.38
N PHE A 9 10.10 -1.35 25.20
CA PHE A 9 10.40 -2.77 25.00
C PHE A 9 11.88 -3.10 25.25
N ASN A 10 12.82 -2.26 24.80
CA ASN A 10 14.24 -2.45 25.09
C ASN A 10 14.58 -2.30 26.58
N LEU A 11 13.94 -1.37 27.29
CA LEU A 11 14.18 -1.13 28.70
C LEU A 11 13.75 -2.31 29.58
N PHE A 12 12.57 -2.87 29.31
CA PHE A 12 11.98 -3.96 30.10
C PHE A 12 12.20 -5.37 29.51
N GLY A 13 12.83 -5.48 28.34
CA GLY A 13 13.14 -6.74 27.65
C GLY A 13 14.31 -7.53 28.26
N GLY A 14 14.86 -7.11 29.40
CA GLY A 14 15.96 -7.81 30.08
C GLY A 14 17.37 -7.33 29.71
N PHE A 15 17.52 -6.47 28.70
CA PHE A 15 18.82 -5.96 28.25
C PHE A 15 19.40 -4.87 29.18
N VAL A 16 18.58 -3.87 29.53
CA VAL A 16 18.99 -2.75 30.40
C VAL A 16 18.68 -3.04 31.88
N MET A 17 17.52 -3.65 32.17
CA MET A 17 17.14 -4.04 33.52
C MET A 17 16.93 -5.55 33.60
N ALA A 18 17.64 -6.19 34.52
CA ALA A 18 17.43 -7.60 34.83
C ALA A 18 16.05 -7.82 35.48
N LYS A 19 15.48 -9.00 35.28
CA LYS A 19 14.12 -9.36 35.70
C LYS A 19 13.84 -9.09 37.18
N ASN A 20 14.84 -9.28 38.05
CA ASN A 20 14.75 -9.07 39.50
C ASN A 20 14.68 -7.60 39.93
N VAL A 21 15.04 -6.66 39.06
CA VAL A 21 14.99 -5.21 39.33
C VAL A 21 13.67 -4.60 38.82
N ILE A 22 12.91 -5.33 38.00
CA ILE A 22 11.65 -4.86 37.44
C ILE A 22 10.58 -4.86 38.56
N PRO A 23 9.88 -3.74 38.80
CA PRO A 23 8.79 -3.70 39.77
C PRO A 23 7.70 -4.73 39.46
N ASP A 24 7.13 -5.37 40.48
CA ASP A 24 6.16 -6.46 40.33
C ASP A 24 4.95 -6.10 39.46
N TRP A 25 4.49 -4.85 39.51
CA TRP A 25 3.37 -4.36 38.71
C TRP A 25 3.71 -4.14 37.22
N LEU A 26 5.00 -4.14 36.85
CA LEU A 26 5.49 -4.01 35.47
C LEU A 26 6.06 -5.33 34.90
N ILE A 27 6.16 -6.39 35.69
CA ILE A 27 6.79 -7.64 35.26
C ILE A 27 6.08 -8.31 34.07
N TRP A 28 4.78 -8.03 33.87
CA TRP A 28 4.03 -8.57 32.74
C TRP A 28 4.60 -8.10 31.38
N VAL A 29 5.21 -6.91 31.31
CA VAL A 29 5.84 -6.39 30.08
C VAL A 29 7.00 -7.30 29.67
N TYR A 30 7.81 -7.75 30.64
CA TYR A 30 8.92 -8.67 30.39
C TYR A 30 8.45 -9.97 29.71
N TRP A 31 7.26 -10.49 30.07
CA TRP A 31 6.72 -11.72 29.49
C TRP A 31 6.04 -11.54 28.13
N PHE A 32 5.72 -10.31 27.74
CA PHE A 32 5.11 -10.01 26.43
C PHE A 32 6.14 -9.66 25.37
N VAL A 33 7.30 -9.13 25.78
CA VAL A 33 8.35 -8.68 24.86
C VAL A 33 9.16 -9.89 24.36
N PRO A 34 9.21 -10.16 23.03
CA PRO A 34 9.99 -11.27 22.47
C PRO A 34 11.49 -11.20 22.77
N ASP A 35 12.03 -9.98 22.96
CA ASP A 35 13.45 -9.76 23.24
C ASP A 35 13.90 -10.43 24.54
N SER A 36 13.01 -10.55 25.54
CA SER A 36 13.34 -11.19 26.82
C SER A 36 13.59 -12.69 26.69
N TYR A 37 12.84 -13.35 25.81
CA TYR A 37 13.00 -14.77 25.48
C TYR A 37 14.23 -14.99 24.63
N THR A 38 14.52 -14.07 23.70
CA THR A 38 15.73 -14.12 22.88
C THR A 38 16.99 -13.98 23.74
N LEU A 39 17.02 -12.98 24.63
CA LEU A 39 18.15 -12.75 25.53
C LEU A 39 18.34 -13.93 26.49
N ARG A 40 17.26 -14.42 27.11
CA ARG A 40 17.31 -15.60 27.98
C ARG A 40 17.87 -16.82 27.24
N GLY A 41 17.32 -17.15 26.07
CA GLY A 41 17.75 -18.29 25.28
C GLY A 41 19.23 -18.21 24.90
N LEU A 42 19.70 -17.03 24.49
CA LEU A 42 21.11 -16.79 24.17
C LEU A 42 22.03 -16.92 25.39
N CYS A 43 21.66 -16.32 26.52
CA CYS A 43 22.43 -16.42 27.76
C CYS A 43 22.55 -17.88 28.21
N VAL A 44 21.44 -18.62 28.24
CA VAL A 44 21.45 -20.05 28.63
C VAL A 44 22.29 -20.86 27.65
N ASN A 45 22.12 -20.67 26.34
CA ASN A 45 22.90 -21.39 25.33
C ASN A 45 24.42 -21.12 25.46
N GLN A 46 24.81 -19.88 25.73
CA GLN A 46 26.21 -19.48 25.84
C GLN A 46 26.85 -19.97 27.14
N TYR A 47 26.25 -19.67 28.29
CA TYR A 47 26.85 -19.95 29.60
C TYR A 47 26.68 -21.40 30.06
N ARG A 48 25.79 -22.16 29.41
CA ARG A 48 25.68 -23.61 29.60
C ARG A 48 26.50 -24.42 28.60
N ALA A 49 27.32 -23.78 27.78
CA ALA A 49 28.28 -24.47 26.92
C ALA A 49 29.41 -25.11 27.76
N ALA A 50 29.99 -26.21 27.27
CA ALA A 50 31.01 -26.97 27.99
C ALA A 50 32.22 -26.14 28.46
N LYS A 51 32.53 -25.03 27.77
CA LYS A 51 33.60 -24.09 28.15
C LYS A 51 33.33 -23.39 29.49
N PHE A 52 32.07 -23.07 29.79
CA PHE A 52 31.66 -22.32 30.99
C PHE A 52 30.97 -23.21 32.03
N ASP A 53 30.60 -24.44 31.67
CA ASP A 53 29.99 -25.42 32.57
C ASP A 53 31.03 -26.20 33.41
N VAL A 54 31.98 -25.45 34.00
CA VAL A 54 33.12 -25.95 34.78
C VAL A 54 33.10 -25.45 36.23
N CYS A 55 33.78 -26.18 37.13
CA CYS A 55 33.92 -25.77 38.54
C CYS A 55 35.00 -24.72 38.75
N VAL A 56 36.13 -24.84 38.05
CA VAL A 56 37.25 -23.90 38.16
C VAL A 56 37.37 -23.11 36.85
N TYR A 57 37.37 -21.78 36.95
CA TYR A 57 37.55 -20.88 35.81
C TYR A 57 38.34 -19.64 36.26
N ASP A 58 39.37 -19.26 35.51
CA ASP A 58 40.30 -18.15 35.84
C ASP A 58 40.73 -18.14 37.32
N ASP A 59 41.25 -19.28 37.79
CA ASP A 59 41.77 -19.50 39.16
C ASP A 59 40.75 -19.37 40.31
N VAL A 60 39.45 -19.31 40.01
CA VAL A 60 38.36 -19.31 41.00
C VAL A 60 37.62 -20.66 40.98
N ASP A 61 37.42 -21.28 42.15
CA ASP A 61 36.63 -22.52 42.32
C ASP A 61 35.19 -22.21 42.75
N TYR A 62 34.31 -22.13 41.75
CA TYR A 62 32.89 -21.83 41.93
C TYR A 62 32.13 -22.95 42.66
N CYS A 63 32.55 -24.20 42.51
CA CYS A 63 31.89 -25.33 43.16
C CYS A 63 32.20 -25.36 44.66
N ALA A 64 33.44 -25.05 45.06
CA ALA A 64 33.82 -24.98 46.46
C ALA A 64 33.22 -23.76 47.19
N GLU A 65 33.14 -22.61 46.50
CA GLU A 65 32.73 -21.34 47.13
C GLU A 65 31.21 -21.10 47.06
N TYR A 66 30.54 -21.51 45.97
CA TYR A 66 29.14 -21.18 45.69
C TYR A 66 28.24 -22.41 45.47
N ASP A 67 28.76 -23.64 45.58
CA ASP A 67 28.03 -24.89 45.36
C ASP A 67 27.33 -24.96 43.98
N MET A 68 27.93 -24.30 42.98
CA MET A 68 27.41 -24.26 41.62
C MET A 68 28.53 -24.07 40.60
N LYS A 69 28.29 -24.46 39.35
CA LYS A 69 29.25 -24.25 38.25
C LYS A 69 29.31 -22.78 37.85
N MET A 70 30.42 -22.37 37.24
CA MET A 70 30.64 -20.99 36.77
C MET A 70 29.49 -20.46 35.90
N GLY A 71 29.06 -21.24 34.91
CA GLY A 71 27.93 -20.87 34.04
C GLY A 71 26.60 -20.68 34.79
N GLU A 72 26.31 -21.51 35.80
CA GLU A 72 25.09 -21.38 36.61
C GLU A 72 25.16 -20.16 37.52
N TYR A 73 26.33 -19.90 38.10
CA TYR A 73 26.59 -18.73 38.93
C TYR A 73 26.33 -17.43 38.17
N LEU A 74 26.93 -17.29 36.97
CA LEU A 74 26.74 -16.08 36.15
C LEU A 74 25.29 -15.89 35.73
N LEU A 75 24.61 -16.96 35.31
CA LEU A 75 23.19 -16.87 34.96
C LEU A 75 22.32 -16.44 36.15
N LYS A 76 22.60 -17.00 37.34
CA LYS A 76 21.90 -16.65 38.58
C LYS A 76 22.12 -15.18 38.98
N GLN A 77 23.33 -14.65 38.77
CA GLN A 77 23.66 -13.25 39.05
C GLN A 77 22.81 -12.28 38.21
N TYR A 78 22.51 -12.63 36.96
CA TYR A 78 21.65 -11.85 36.06
C TYR A 78 20.16 -12.22 36.14
N ALA A 79 19.75 -13.01 37.14
CA ALA A 79 18.37 -13.51 37.31
C ALA A 79 17.84 -14.30 36.09
N VAL A 80 18.73 -14.98 35.38
CA VAL A 80 18.42 -15.86 34.23
C VAL A 80 18.41 -17.32 34.71
N PRO A 81 17.39 -18.12 34.37
CA PRO A 81 17.36 -19.52 34.77
C PRO A 81 18.42 -20.34 34.01
N SER A 82 19.06 -21.31 34.68
CA SER A 82 20.19 -22.09 34.11
C SER A 82 19.79 -23.37 33.37
N GLY A 83 18.52 -23.79 33.43
CA GLY A 83 18.08 -25.05 32.84
C GLY A 83 18.15 -25.07 31.30
N HIS A 84 18.74 -26.12 30.71
CA HIS A 84 18.86 -26.26 29.25
C HIS A 84 17.52 -26.29 28.50
N TYR A 85 16.45 -26.71 29.16
CA TYR A 85 15.12 -26.76 28.56
C TYR A 85 14.55 -25.36 28.22
N TRP A 86 15.05 -24.30 28.87
CA TRP A 86 14.62 -22.93 28.60
C TRP A 86 14.93 -22.50 27.16
N VAL A 87 16.03 -22.98 26.57
CA VAL A 87 16.38 -22.68 25.18
C VAL A 87 15.26 -23.13 24.24
N TRP A 88 14.73 -24.34 24.44
CA TRP A 88 13.65 -24.87 23.61
C TRP A 88 12.32 -24.16 23.86
N ILE A 89 12.01 -23.81 25.10
CA ILE A 89 10.82 -23.01 25.43
C ILE A 89 10.89 -21.67 24.70
N ASP A 90 12.04 -21.00 24.71
CA ASP A 90 12.25 -19.70 24.09
C ASP A 90 12.11 -19.79 22.56
N VAL A 91 12.71 -20.81 21.93
CA VAL A 91 12.57 -21.04 20.48
C VAL A 91 11.11 -21.30 20.10
N ILE A 92 10.40 -22.17 20.82
CA ILE A 92 8.99 -22.46 20.53
C ILE A 92 8.14 -21.21 20.69
N TYR A 93 8.34 -20.45 21.77
CA TYR A 93 7.62 -19.19 22.00
C TYR A 93 7.85 -18.19 20.85
N LEU A 94 9.10 -18.00 20.42
CA LEU A 94 9.45 -17.09 19.32
C LEU A 94 8.84 -17.53 17.98
N CYS A 95 8.78 -18.83 17.70
CA CYS A 95 8.08 -19.34 16.53
C CYS A 95 6.56 -19.10 16.61
N CYS A 96 5.95 -19.37 17.77
CA CYS A 96 4.51 -19.17 17.97
C CYS A 96 4.11 -17.70 17.84
N ILE A 97 4.85 -16.78 18.47
CA ILE A 97 4.55 -15.35 18.43
C ILE A 97 4.71 -14.78 17.00
N TYR A 98 5.72 -15.26 16.25
CA TYR A 98 5.91 -14.90 14.85
C TYR A 98 4.71 -15.32 13.98
N VAL A 99 4.31 -16.59 14.07
CA VAL A 99 3.15 -17.11 13.31
C VAL A 99 1.87 -16.39 13.71
N PHE A 100 1.68 -16.11 15.00
CA PHE A 100 0.52 -15.38 15.49
C PHE A 100 0.43 -13.97 14.91
N PHE A 101 1.51 -13.17 14.97
CA PHE A 101 1.50 -11.82 14.42
C PHE A 101 1.40 -11.79 12.90
N MET A 102 2.04 -12.74 12.21
CA MET A 102 1.87 -12.90 10.76
C MET A 102 0.42 -13.23 10.38
N GLY A 103 -0.21 -14.16 11.11
CA GLY A 103 -1.60 -14.54 10.91
C GLY A 103 -2.57 -13.40 11.21
N LEU A 104 -2.34 -12.67 12.30
CA LEU A 104 -3.13 -11.47 12.64
C LEU A 104 -2.94 -10.37 11.57
N GLY A 105 -1.72 -10.17 11.08
CA GLY A 105 -1.44 -9.24 9.99
C GLY A 105 -2.19 -9.61 8.71
N ALA A 106 -2.12 -10.88 8.31
CA ALA A 106 -2.87 -11.39 7.16
C ALA A 106 -4.38 -11.23 7.35
N PHE A 107 -4.91 -11.56 8.53
CA PHE A 107 -6.33 -11.38 8.87
C PHE A 107 -6.76 -9.92 8.80
N VAL A 108 -5.98 -9.00 9.37
CA VAL A 108 -6.29 -7.57 9.33
C VAL A 108 -6.27 -7.05 7.88
N LEU A 109 -5.31 -7.49 7.05
CA LEU A 109 -5.26 -7.07 5.65
C LEU A 109 -6.42 -7.63 4.82
N GLU A 110 -6.87 -8.86 5.12
CA GLU A 110 -8.01 -9.48 4.44
C GLU A 110 -9.34 -8.80 4.80
N TYR A 111 -9.58 -8.55 6.10
CA TYR A 111 -10.87 -8.05 6.59
C TYR A 111 -10.94 -6.53 6.72
N LYS A 112 -9.80 -5.86 6.86
CA LYS A 112 -9.69 -4.41 6.99
C LYS A 112 -8.79 -3.86 5.90
N ARG A 113 -9.22 -4.07 4.66
CA ARG A 113 -8.67 -3.39 3.50
C ARG A 113 -9.03 -1.90 3.64
N TYR A 114 -8.05 -1.09 4.04
CA TYR A 114 -8.12 0.34 3.80
C TYR A 114 -7.97 0.52 2.30
N ASP A 115 -9.06 0.32 1.56
CA ASP A 115 -9.11 0.82 0.20
C ASP A 115 -8.79 2.31 0.28
N GLY A 116 -7.77 2.75 -0.49
CA GLY A 116 -7.59 4.17 -0.77
C GLY A 116 -8.90 4.75 -1.33
N PRO A 117 -9.05 6.08 -1.40
CA PRO A 117 -10.23 6.68 -2.01
C PRO A 117 -10.52 5.94 -3.33
N GLY A 118 -11.68 5.30 -3.39
CA GLY A 118 -11.93 4.24 -4.37
C GLY A 118 -11.87 4.80 -5.78
N ASN A 119 -10.76 4.52 -6.48
CA ASN A 119 -10.66 4.80 -7.90
C ASN A 119 -11.66 3.87 -8.62
N VAL A 120 -12.60 4.53 -9.31
CA VAL A 120 -13.58 4.01 -10.26
C VAL A 120 -14.07 2.58 -10.02
N SER A 121 -15.11 2.47 -9.22
CA SER A 121 -16.04 1.35 -9.30
C SER A 121 -17.33 1.88 -9.91
N LEU A 122 -17.67 1.48 -11.13
CA LEU A 122 -19.03 1.61 -11.69
C LEU A 122 -20.01 0.64 -11.00
N LYS A 123 -19.84 0.43 -9.69
CA LYS A 123 -20.83 -0.24 -8.86
C LYS A 123 -21.79 0.80 -8.31
N PRO A 124 -23.10 0.49 -8.24
CA PRO A 124 -23.98 1.22 -7.35
C PRO A 124 -23.38 1.12 -5.95
N LYS A 125 -22.98 2.26 -5.39
CA LYS A 125 -22.35 2.34 -4.08
C LYS A 125 -23.36 1.88 -3.04
N HIS A 126 -23.23 0.65 -2.58
CA HIS A 126 -24.02 0.13 -1.47
C HIS A 126 -23.28 0.39 -0.16
N ASP A 127 -22.85 1.62 0.09
CA ASP A 127 -22.19 1.99 1.34
C ASP A 127 -22.90 3.16 2.00
N ILE A 128 -23.48 2.80 3.14
CA ILE A 128 -24.19 3.64 4.09
C ILE A 128 -23.12 4.42 4.86
N ASN A 129 -22.79 5.64 4.41
CA ASN A 129 -22.09 6.63 5.22
C ASN A 129 -22.73 8.01 4.99
N ALA A 130 -23.22 8.60 6.08
CA ALA A 130 -24.30 9.56 6.13
C ALA A 130 -23.94 11.03 5.83
N ASP A 131 -23.08 11.31 4.85
CA ASP A 131 -22.69 12.70 4.57
C ASP A 131 -22.33 13.04 3.11
N LYS A 132 -22.79 12.23 2.13
CA LYS A 132 -22.74 12.61 0.71
C LYS A 132 -24.14 12.85 0.16
N PRO A 133 -24.35 13.88 -0.68
CA PRO A 133 -25.65 14.17 -1.27
C PRO A 133 -26.19 12.93 -1.97
N GLU A 134 -27.45 12.59 -1.68
CA GLU A 134 -28.15 11.38 -2.13
C GLU A 134 -27.97 11.17 -3.65
N VAL A 135 -27.05 10.28 -4.02
CA VAL A 135 -27.01 9.73 -5.37
C VAL A 135 -28.21 8.80 -5.46
N GLY A 136 -29.19 9.16 -6.29
CA GLY A 136 -30.42 8.39 -6.47
C GLY A 136 -30.14 6.90 -6.78
N LYS A 137 -31.09 6.02 -6.45
CA LYS A 137 -30.95 4.59 -6.71
C LYS A 137 -30.99 4.33 -8.22
N ILE A 138 -29.82 4.11 -8.82
CA ILE A 138 -29.69 3.75 -10.25
C ILE A 138 -30.26 2.34 -10.44
N THR A 139 -31.26 2.19 -11.30
CA THR A 139 -31.84 0.91 -11.73
C THR A 139 -31.79 0.81 -13.24
N GLY A 140 -31.53 -0.38 -13.77
CA GLY A 140 -31.42 -0.60 -15.22
C GLY A 140 -30.30 -1.58 -15.58
N LYS A 141 -30.09 -1.76 -16.88
CA LYS A 141 -29.02 -2.61 -17.44
C LYS A 141 -28.15 -1.76 -18.35
N ILE A 142 -26.84 -1.93 -18.25
CA ILE A 142 -25.87 -1.32 -19.17
C ILE A 142 -25.58 -2.34 -20.27
N LEU A 143 -25.71 -1.90 -21.52
CA LEU A 143 -25.45 -2.72 -22.69
C LEU A 143 -24.19 -2.19 -23.40
N LEU A 144 -23.27 -3.08 -23.76
CA LEU A 144 -22.15 -2.79 -24.66
C LEU A 144 -22.37 -3.61 -25.94
N ASN A 145 -22.45 -2.93 -27.09
CA ASN A 145 -22.74 -3.56 -28.39
C ASN A 145 -24.00 -4.45 -28.39
N GLY A 146 -25.03 -4.07 -27.63
CA GLY A 146 -26.30 -4.81 -27.51
C GLY A 146 -26.28 -5.98 -26.53
N TYR A 147 -25.15 -6.29 -25.90
CA TYR A 147 -25.03 -7.34 -24.88
C TYR A 147 -24.92 -6.73 -23.48
N GLU A 148 -25.48 -7.40 -22.47
CA GLU A 148 -25.39 -6.97 -21.07
C GLU A 148 -23.92 -6.98 -20.61
N ALA A 149 -23.44 -5.83 -20.16
CA ALA A 149 -22.05 -5.62 -19.85
C ALA A 149 -21.75 -5.97 -18.39
N ASN A 150 -20.90 -6.98 -18.18
CA ASN A 150 -20.36 -7.29 -16.87
C ASN A 150 -19.29 -6.25 -16.46
N ASP A 151 -19.08 -6.03 -15.16
CA ASP A 151 -18.10 -5.06 -14.61
C ASP A 151 -16.70 -5.23 -15.22
N LEU A 152 -16.25 -6.47 -15.42
CA LEU A 152 -14.96 -6.76 -16.06
C LEU A 152 -14.90 -6.30 -17.53
N ALA A 153 -16.00 -6.48 -18.28
CA ALA A 153 -16.06 -6.06 -19.68
C ALA A 153 -16.04 -4.54 -19.79
N ILE A 154 -16.75 -3.84 -18.89
CA ILE A 154 -16.75 -2.38 -18.82
C ILE A 154 -15.33 -1.88 -18.52
N ARG A 155 -14.69 -2.37 -17.45
CA ARG A 155 -13.33 -1.95 -17.06
C ARG A 155 -12.25 -2.20 -18.12
N ARG A 156 -12.44 -3.18 -19.01
CA ARG A 156 -11.50 -3.48 -20.10
C ARG A 156 -11.77 -2.69 -21.38
N ALA A 157 -13.04 -2.38 -21.65
CA ALA A 157 -13.43 -1.65 -22.85
C ALA A 157 -13.34 -0.13 -22.68
N THR A 158 -13.46 0.36 -21.44
CA THR A 158 -13.58 1.79 -21.14
C THR A 158 -12.37 2.31 -20.36
N GLY A 159 -11.84 3.47 -20.77
CA GLY A 159 -10.92 4.29 -19.98
C GLY A 159 -11.68 5.44 -19.30
N TYR A 160 -11.28 5.83 -18.09
CA TYR A 160 -11.89 6.94 -17.35
C TYR A 160 -10.81 7.87 -16.81
N CYS A 161 -10.74 9.10 -17.32
CA CYS A 161 -9.88 10.15 -16.76
C CYS A 161 -10.61 10.86 -15.62
N GLU A 162 -10.16 10.68 -14.37
CA GLU A 162 -10.63 11.47 -13.23
C GLU A 162 -10.06 12.90 -13.28
N GLN A 163 -10.74 13.86 -12.63
CA GLN A 163 -10.28 15.26 -12.57
C GLN A 163 -8.92 15.42 -11.86
N MET A 164 -8.57 14.48 -10.98
CA MET A 164 -7.26 14.38 -10.31
C MET A 164 -6.64 13.01 -10.60
N ASP A 165 -5.55 12.97 -11.36
CA ASP A 165 -4.86 11.71 -11.65
C ASP A 165 -4.08 11.17 -10.46
N VAL A 166 -4.10 9.85 -10.29
CA VAL A 166 -3.28 9.13 -9.33
C VAL A 166 -1.99 8.67 -10.01
N HIS A 167 -0.96 9.49 -9.92
CA HIS A 167 0.40 9.12 -10.32
C HIS A 167 1.31 8.96 -9.12
N SER A 168 2.38 8.19 -9.32
CA SER A 168 3.51 8.25 -8.40
C SER A 168 4.23 9.58 -8.62
N ASP A 169 4.30 10.41 -7.59
CA ASP A 169 5.02 11.69 -7.62
C ASP A 169 6.52 11.52 -7.93
N ALA A 170 7.07 10.32 -7.74
CA ALA A 170 8.48 10.03 -7.94
C ALA A 170 8.82 9.47 -9.33
N SER A 171 7.83 9.08 -10.14
CA SER A 171 8.07 8.56 -11.49
C SER A 171 8.14 9.68 -12.52
N THR A 172 8.83 9.42 -13.62
CA THR A 172 8.77 10.27 -14.82
C THR A 172 7.46 10.07 -15.58
N ILE A 173 7.15 10.99 -16.49
CA ILE A 173 6.02 10.90 -17.41
C ILE A 173 6.10 9.61 -18.24
N ARG A 174 7.25 9.32 -18.83
CA ARG A 174 7.51 8.11 -19.62
C ARG A 174 7.37 6.84 -18.79
N GLU A 175 7.90 6.81 -17.57
CA GLU A 175 7.75 5.65 -16.68
C GLU A 175 6.29 5.42 -16.30
N SER A 176 5.54 6.50 -16.06
CA SER A 176 4.11 6.42 -15.73
C SER A 176 3.29 5.86 -16.89
N LEU A 177 3.57 6.31 -18.13
CA LEU A 177 2.96 5.77 -19.35
C LEU A 177 3.31 4.30 -19.55
N THR A 178 4.59 3.96 -19.38
CA THR A 178 5.07 2.59 -19.53
C THR A 178 4.40 1.68 -18.51
N PHE A 179 4.31 2.10 -17.25
CA PHE A 179 3.62 1.35 -16.22
C PHE A 179 2.13 1.12 -16.57
N SER A 180 1.43 2.16 -17.05
CA SER A 180 0.04 2.04 -17.50
C SER A 180 -0.10 1.06 -18.67
N ALA A 181 0.74 1.20 -19.71
CA ALA A 181 0.73 0.31 -20.88
C ALA A 181 0.97 -1.16 -20.48
N PHE A 182 1.93 -1.43 -19.59
CA PHE A 182 2.23 -2.78 -19.15
C PHE A 182 1.12 -3.43 -18.31
N LEU A 183 0.40 -2.66 -17.50
CA LEU A 183 -0.70 -3.15 -16.68
C LEU A 183 -2.01 -3.35 -17.45
N ARG A 184 -2.25 -2.53 -18.48
CA ARG A 184 -3.54 -2.48 -19.17
C ARG A 184 -3.56 -3.27 -20.48
N GLN A 185 -2.42 -3.34 -21.17
CA GLN A 185 -2.30 -4.15 -22.38
C GLN A 185 -2.10 -5.62 -22.02
N ASP A 186 -2.66 -6.50 -22.85
CA ASP A 186 -2.59 -7.96 -22.68
C ASP A 186 -1.14 -8.46 -22.50
N SER A 187 -0.97 -9.54 -21.74
CA SER A 187 0.30 -10.25 -21.61
C SER A 187 0.81 -10.82 -22.93
N ASP A 188 -0.08 -11.09 -23.89
CA ASP A 188 0.28 -11.62 -25.22
C ASP A 188 0.96 -10.56 -26.13
N ILE A 189 0.87 -9.27 -25.78
CA ILE A 189 1.49 -8.19 -26.54
C ILE A 189 2.99 -8.12 -26.19
N PRO A 190 3.91 -8.21 -27.18
CA PRO A 190 5.34 -8.12 -26.94
C PRO A 190 5.73 -6.79 -26.28
N GLU A 191 6.72 -6.82 -25.40
CA GLU A 191 7.19 -5.63 -24.67
C GLU A 191 7.57 -4.48 -25.63
N SER A 192 8.21 -4.79 -26.77
CA SER A 192 8.58 -3.78 -27.77
C SER A 192 7.37 -2.99 -28.25
N LYS A 193 6.23 -3.66 -28.51
CA LYS A 193 5.00 -2.98 -28.94
C LYS A 193 4.41 -2.12 -27.85
N LYS A 194 4.53 -2.54 -26.58
CA LYS A 194 4.09 -1.71 -25.44
C LYS A 194 4.89 -0.41 -25.37
N TYR A 195 6.20 -0.48 -25.59
CA TYR A 195 7.04 0.72 -25.69
C TYR A 195 6.71 1.57 -26.92
N ASP A 196 6.40 0.96 -28.06
CA ASP A 196 5.97 1.69 -29.26
C ASP A 196 4.67 2.47 -28.99
N THR A 197 3.68 1.87 -28.31
CA THR A 197 2.45 2.57 -27.91
C THR A 197 2.74 3.77 -27.00
N VAL A 198 3.70 3.64 -26.07
CA VAL A 198 4.11 4.77 -25.20
C VAL A 198 4.70 5.91 -26.03
N ASN A 199 5.54 5.60 -27.02
CA ASN A 199 6.11 6.61 -27.91
C ASN A 199 5.04 7.26 -28.78
N GLU A 200 4.12 6.47 -29.35
CA GLU A 200 2.96 7.00 -30.10
C GLU A 200 2.11 7.94 -29.22
N CYS A 201 1.90 7.60 -27.94
CA CYS A 201 1.19 8.46 -27.00
C CYS A 201 1.95 9.77 -26.75
N LEU A 202 3.28 9.72 -26.63
CA LEU A 202 4.12 10.91 -26.48
C LEU A 202 4.13 11.78 -27.75
N ASP A 203 4.09 11.16 -28.93
CA ASP A 203 3.99 11.83 -30.23
C ASP A 203 2.64 12.53 -30.38
N LEU A 204 1.53 11.83 -30.12
CA LEU A 204 0.18 12.37 -30.24
C LEU A 204 -0.08 13.54 -29.28
N LEU A 205 0.57 13.55 -28.13
CA LEU A 205 0.43 14.59 -27.11
C LEU A 205 1.51 15.68 -27.18
N ASP A 206 2.48 15.55 -28.08
CA ASP A 206 3.65 16.45 -28.23
C ASP A 206 4.41 16.67 -26.90
N MET A 207 4.70 15.57 -26.19
CA MET A 207 5.25 15.61 -24.81
C MET A 207 6.71 15.16 -24.70
N HIS A 208 7.43 15.02 -25.82
CA HIS A 208 8.81 14.52 -25.80
C HIS A 208 9.75 15.36 -24.93
N GLU A 209 9.57 16.69 -24.89
CA GLU A 209 10.44 17.58 -24.11
C GLU A 209 10.30 17.43 -22.59
N ILE A 210 9.19 16.84 -22.14
CA ILE A 210 8.88 16.65 -20.72
C ILE A 210 8.78 15.18 -20.34
N ALA A 211 8.89 14.25 -21.29
CA ALA A 211 8.72 12.81 -21.09
C ALA A 211 9.61 12.26 -19.96
N ASP A 212 10.83 12.76 -19.83
CA ASP A 212 11.81 12.30 -18.83
C ASP A 212 11.87 13.20 -17.58
N LYS A 213 10.90 14.11 -17.42
CA LYS A 213 10.72 14.89 -16.18
C LYS A 213 9.89 14.10 -15.18
N ILE A 214 10.24 14.25 -13.91
CA ILE A 214 9.46 13.71 -12.79
C ILE A 214 8.08 14.39 -12.77
N VAL A 215 7.04 13.59 -12.57
CA VAL A 215 5.63 14.03 -12.57
C VAL A 215 5.37 15.12 -11.52
N ARG A 216 6.06 15.06 -10.38
CA ARG A 216 5.96 16.08 -9.33
C ARG A 216 6.32 17.48 -9.85
N GLY A 217 5.32 18.33 -9.93
CA GLY A 217 5.46 19.73 -10.38
C GLY A 217 5.10 19.96 -11.85
N CYS A 218 4.67 18.93 -12.58
CA CYS A 218 4.04 19.09 -13.89
C CYS A 218 2.65 19.77 -13.75
N SER A 219 2.21 20.49 -14.79
CA SER A 219 0.87 21.09 -14.77
C SER A 219 -0.20 20.00 -14.84
N GLN A 220 -1.31 20.19 -14.11
CA GLN A 220 -2.43 19.23 -14.10
C GLN A 220 -2.99 19.00 -15.50
N GLU A 221 -2.93 19.99 -16.38
CA GLU A 221 -3.38 19.93 -17.78
C GLU A 221 -2.59 18.91 -18.61
N GLN A 222 -1.29 18.76 -18.33
CA GLN A 222 -0.40 17.79 -18.98
C GLN A 222 -0.67 16.37 -18.46
N MET A 223 -0.98 16.24 -17.16
CA MET A 223 -1.25 14.96 -16.49
C MET A 223 -2.60 14.33 -16.89
N LYS A 224 -3.66 15.14 -17.08
CA LYS A 224 -5.01 14.63 -17.46
C LYS A 224 -5.05 13.77 -18.72
N ARG A 225 -4.12 13.98 -19.65
CA ARG A 225 -4.04 13.27 -20.94
C ARG A 225 -3.19 12.01 -20.91
N LEU A 226 -2.36 11.87 -19.88
CA LEU A 226 -1.23 10.95 -19.86
C LEU A 226 -1.67 9.48 -19.76
N VAL A 227 -2.56 9.11 -18.85
CA VAL A 227 -2.67 7.68 -18.44
C VAL A 227 -3.61 6.84 -19.29
N GLU A 228 -4.77 7.40 -19.66
CA GLU A 228 -5.83 6.60 -20.26
C GLU A 228 -5.59 6.28 -21.73
N LEU A 229 -4.92 7.17 -22.48
CA LEU A 229 -4.60 6.94 -23.89
C LEU A 229 -3.61 5.76 -24.09
N ALA A 230 -2.68 5.56 -23.14
CA ALA A 230 -1.73 4.45 -23.17
C ALA A 230 -2.41 3.06 -23.09
N ALA A 231 -3.65 3.01 -22.62
CA ALA A 231 -4.45 1.80 -22.53
C ALA A 231 -5.14 1.43 -23.85
N GLN A 232 -5.14 2.33 -24.85
CA GLN A 232 -5.93 2.22 -26.08
C GLN A 232 -7.38 1.75 -25.83
N PRO A 233 -8.15 2.44 -24.96
CA PRO A 233 -9.50 2.01 -24.65
C PRO A 233 -10.41 2.19 -25.87
N SER A 234 -11.40 1.31 -26.02
CA SER A 234 -12.40 1.43 -27.10
C SER A 234 -13.39 2.57 -26.84
N ILE A 235 -13.62 2.91 -25.58
CA ILE A 235 -14.49 4.01 -25.13
C ILE A 235 -13.71 4.81 -24.09
N LEU A 236 -13.61 6.14 -24.27
CA LEU A 236 -12.91 7.00 -23.32
C LEU A 236 -13.92 7.96 -22.67
N PHE A 237 -13.99 7.95 -21.34
CA PHE A 237 -14.73 8.92 -20.56
C PHE A 237 -13.77 9.96 -19.99
N LEU A 238 -14.08 11.24 -20.20
CA LEU A 238 -13.30 12.37 -19.71
C LEU A 238 -14.14 13.17 -18.73
N ASP A 239 -13.74 13.22 -17.47
CA ASP A 239 -14.38 14.05 -16.45
C ASP A 239 -13.78 15.45 -16.46
N GLU A 240 -14.60 16.45 -16.80
CA GLU A 240 -14.23 17.86 -16.92
C GLU A 240 -12.87 18.11 -17.65
N PRO A 241 -12.74 17.72 -18.94
CA PRO A 241 -11.47 17.79 -19.68
C PRO A 241 -10.90 19.22 -19.84
N THR A 242 -11.74 20.25 -19.72
CA THR A 242 -11.33 21.68 -19.79
C THR A 242 -11.15 22.35 -18.44
N SER A 243 -11.51 21.68 -17.35
CA SER A 243 -11.48 22.29 -16.03
C SER A 243 -10.05 22.44 -15.54
N GLY A 244 -9.66 23.66 -15.18
CA GLY A 244 -8.29 24.00 -14.79
C GLY A 244 -7.36 24.40 -15.95
N LEU A 245 -7.85 24.41 -17.20
CA LEU A 245 -7.12 24.96 -18.35
C LEU A 245 -7.25 26.49 -18.41
N ASP A 246 -6.17 27.18 -18.81
CA ASP A 246 -6.28 28.58 -19.20
C ASP A 246 -7.13 28.74 -20.48
N ALA A 247 -7.80 29.88 -20.64
CA ALA A 247 -8.78 30.09 -21.72
C ALA A 247 -8.19 29.93 -23.13
N HIS A 248 -6.87 30.06 -23.28
CA HIS A 248 -6.14 29.87 -24.53
C HIS A 248 -5.84 28.39 -24.80
N SER A 249 -5.38 27.61 -23.82
CA SER A 249 -5.12 26.16 -24.01
C SER A 249 -6.41 25.36 -24.09
N ALA A 250 -7.46 25.73 -23.35
CA ALA A 250 -8.80 25.17 -23.54
C ALA A 250 -9.31 25.41 -24.97
N LYS A 251 -9.02 26.59 -25.53
CA LYS A 251 -9.35 26.93 -26.92
C LYS A 251 -8.52 26.11 -27.91
N LEU A 252 -7.21 25.93 -27.71
CA LEU A 252 -6.36 25.12 -28.59
C LEU A 252 -6.75 23.63 -28.62
N ILE A 253 -7.26 23.10 -27.50
CA ILE A 253 -7.79 21.73 -27.42
C ILE A 253 -9.13 21.60 -28.15
N MET A 254 -9.91 22.68 -28.21
CA MET A 254 -11.32 22.68 -28.61
C MET A 254 -11.63 23.63 -29.75
N ASP A 255 -10.66 23.87 -30.63
CA ASP A 255 -10.51 25.05 -31.51
C ASP A 255 -11.82 25.71 -32.00
N GLY A 256 -12.37 26.55 -31.12
CA GLY A 256 -13.58 27.35 -31.30
C GLY A 256 -13.88 28.18 -30.03
N PRO A 257 -14.45 29.41 -30.11
CA PRO A 257 -15.02 30.12 -28.96
C PRO A 257 -15.98 29.21 -28.15
N SER A 258 -16.33 29.56 -26.91
CA SER A 258 -17.17 28.71 -26.03
C SER A 258 -18.51 28.25 -26.65
N SER A 259 -19.02 28.94 -27.67
CA SER A 259 -20.16 28.50 -28.49
C SER A 259 -19.80 27.46 -29.54
N ASP A 260 -18.57 27.47 -30.02
CA ASP A 260 -18.06 26.65 -31.12
C ASP A 260 -17.64 25.26 -30.63
N VAL A 261 -17.25 25.13 -29.35
CA VAL A 261 -17.09 23.83 -28.65
C VAL A 261 -18.37 23.01 -28.72
N PHE A 262 -19.53 23.69 -28.65
CA PHE A 262 -20.82 23.02 -28.76
C PHE A 262 -20.95 22.29 -30.11
N PHE A 263 -20.39 22.83 -31.19
CA PHE A 263 -20.44 22.22 -32.51
C PHE A 263 -19.38 21.11 -32.73
N LEU A 264 -18.50 20.84 -31.75
CA LEU A 264 -17.59 19.69 -31.78
C LEU A 264 -18.26 18.38 -31.32
N PHE A 265 -19.43 18.46 -30.69
CA PHE A 265 -20.14 17.28 -30.20
C PHE A 265 -21.07 16.72 -31.27
N ASP A 266 -20.94 15.43 -31.59
CA ASP A 266 -21.89 14.72 -32.45
C ASP A 266 -23.24 14.54 -31.75
N HIS A 267 -23.23 14.35 -30.42
CA HIS A 267 -24.41 14.13 -29.60
C HIS A 267 -24.34 14.90 -28.28
N LEU A 268 -25.48 15.41 -27.84
CA LEU A 268 -25.63 16.10 -26.56
C LEU A 268 -26.62 15.35 -25.64
N LEU A 269 -26.21 15.19 -24.39
CA LEU A 269 -27.04 14.71 -23.29
C LEU A 269 -27.15 15.80 -22.22
N LEU A 270 -28.37 16.30 -21.98
CA LEU A 270 -28.63 17.26 -20.91
C LEU A 270 -29.39 16.58 -19.78
N LEU A 271 -28.83 16.66 -18.57
CA LEU A 271 -29.42 16.11 -17.35
C LEU A 271 -29.87 17.24 -16.43
N LYS A 272 -31.08 17.11 -15.86
CA LYS A 272 -31.59 17.99 -14.80
C LYS A 272 -31.23 17.43 -13.43
N ARG A 273 -31.14 18.33 -12.44
CA ARG A 273 -31.08 17.97 -11.02
C ARG A 273 -32.17 16.95 -10.67
N GLY A 274 -31.76 15.77 -10.21
CA GLY A 274 -32.63 14.60 -10.01
C GLY A 274 -32.30 13.42 -10.94
N GLY A 275 -31.40 13.59 -11.91
CA GLY A 275 -30.94 12.51 -12.80
C GLY A 275 -31.83 12.27 -14.01
N GLU A 276 -32.82 13.13 -14.25
CA GLU A 276 -33.72 13.04 -15.40
C GLU A 276 -33.07 13.65 -16.65
N SER A 277 -33.17 12.96 -17.80
CA SER A 277 -32.73 13.49 -19.09
C SER A 277 -33.72 14.52 -19.63
N VAL A 278 -33.24 15.74 -19.86
CA VAL A 278 -33.99 16.84 -20.49
C VAL A 278 -33.88 16.77 -22.00
N PHE A 279 -32.70 16.37 -22.52
CA PHE A 279 -32.44 16.27 -23.95
C PHE A 279 -31.44 15.15 -24.20
N VAL A 280 -31.71 14.34 -25.23
CA VAL A 280 -30.79 13.36 -25.81
C VAL A 280 -30.93 13.46 -27.32
N GLY A 281 -29.90 13.88 -28.02
CA GLY A 281 -29.97 14.04 -29.48
C GLY A 281 -28.68 14.54 -30.11
N GLU A 282 -28.68 14.55 -31.45
CA GLU A 282 -27.64 15.21 -32.26
C GLU A 282 -27.81 16.73 -32.21
N LEU A 283 -26.72 17.45 -32.46
CA LEU A 283 -26.67 18.92 -32.49
C LEU A 283 -26.88 19.51 -33.88
#